data_AF-A0A2W5SLQ3-F1
#
_entry.id   AF-A0A2W5SLQ3-F1
#
_cell.length_a   1.000
_cell.length_b   1.000
_cell.length_c   1.000
_cell.angle_alpha   90.00
_cell.angle_beta   90.00
_cell.angle_gamma   90.00
#
_symmetry.space_group_name_H-M   'P 1'
#
loop_
_entity.id
_entity.type
_entity.pdbx_description
1 polymer ?
#
loop_
_entity_poly.entity_id
_entity_poly.type
_entity_poly.pdbx_seq_one_letter_code
_entity_poly.pdbx_strand_id
1 'polypeptide(L)' 'MVTISVREPHALLVDTRAATAPGPGEVAISVRRAGICGSDMHILHGSNPFVTYPRIIG' A
#
# COMPACT_ATOMS: atom_id res chain seq x y z
N MET A 1 2.51 -7.37 10.11
CA MET A 1 1.35 -6.98 9.30
C MET A 1 1.63 -7.30 7.85
N VAL A 2 0.65 -7.88 7.15
CA VAL A 2 0.74 -8.09 5.69
C VAL A 2 0.62 -6.75 4.99
N THR A 3 1.42 -6.52 3.96
CA THR A 3 1.39 -5.32 3.13
C THR A 3 1.32 -5.71 1.66
N ILE A 4 0.50 -5.00 0.89
CA ILE A 4 0.45 -5.09 -0.57
C ILE A 4 1.13 -3.84 -1.13
N SER A 5 2.20 -4.01 -1.90
CA SER A 5 2.96 -2.89 -2.44
C SER A 5 3.33 -3.06 -3.90
N VAL A 6 3.50 -1.96 -4.62
CA VAL A 6 4.00 -1.92 -5.99
C VAL A 6 5.41 -1.32 -5.94
N ARG A 7 6.42 -2.08 -6.38
CA ARG A 7 7.83 -1.60 -6.39
C ARG A 7 8.17 -0.78 -7.61
N GLU A 8 7.52 -1.10 -8.73
CA GLU A 8 7.60 -0.45 -10.03
C GLU A 8 6.41 -0.98 -10.86
N PRO A 9 6.09 -0.40 -12.03
CA PRO A 9 4.97 -0.87 -12.85
C PRO A 9 5.03 -2.38 -13.09
N HIS A 10 3.91 -3.06 -12.84
CA HIS A 10 3.70 -4.51 -12.94
C HIS A 10 4.40 -5.36 -11.87
N ALA A 11 5.10 -4.77 -10.91
CA ALA A 11 5.78 -5.48 -9.82
C ALA A 11 5.01 -5.37 -8.50
N LEU A 12 3.95 -6.17 -8.35
CA LEU A 12 3.18 -6.30 -7.11
C LEU A 12 3.86 -7.28 -6.14
N LEU A 13 4.02 -6.84 -4.89
CA LEU A 13 4.58 -7.63 -3.81
C LEU A 13 3.60 -7.76 -2.66
N VAL A 14 3.49 -8.99 -2.15
CA VAL A 14 2.87 -9.31 -0.86
C VAL A 14 4.00 -9.59 0.11
N ASP A 15 4.09 -8.79 1.15
CA ASP A 15 5.19 -8.83 2.12
C ASP A 15 4.66 -8.78 3.56
N THR A 16 5.46 -9.23 4.53
CA THR A 16 5.14 -9.15 5.95
C THR A 16 6.13 -8.24 6.65
N ARG A 17 5.63 -7.19 7.29
CA ARG A 17 6.45 -6.19 7.99
C ARG A 17 6.08 -6.06 9.46
N ALA A 18 7.00 -5.60 10.30
CA ALA A 18 6.67 -5.24 11.67
C ALA A 18 5.66 -4.07 11.69
N ALA A 19 4.67 -4.13 12.57
CA ALA A 19 3.79 -2.99 12.80
C ALA A 19 4.52 -1.99 13.71
N THR A 20 4.47 -0.71 13.38
CA THR A 20 5.01 0.37 14.22
C THR A 20 3.96 0.82 15.22
N ALA A 21 4.41 1.20 16.43
CA ALA A 21 3.52 1.84 17.40
C ALA A 21 3.08 3.22 16.88
N PRO A 22 1.84 3.66 17.18
CA PRO A 22 1.37 4.97 16.78
C PRO A 22 2.15 6.07 17.52
N GLY A 23 2.44 7.17 16.83
CA GLY A 23 3.01 8.37 17.43
C GLY A 23 2.00 9.16 18.28
N PRO A 24 2.44 10.26 18.92
CA PRO A 24 1.55 11.15 19.66
C PRO A 24 0.40 11.68 18.77
N GLY A 25 -0.84 11.47 19.20
CA GLY A 25 -2.03 11.89 18.45
C GLY A 25 -2.48 10.93 17.34
N GLU A 26 -1.79 9.80 17.14
CA GLU A 26 -2.17 8.77 16.18
C GLU A 26 -2.86 7.58 16.87
N VAL A 27 -3.59 6.77 16.09
CA VAL A 27 -4.23 5.53 16.58
C VAL A 27 -3.78 4.35 15.73
N ALA A 28 -3.52 3.21 16.38
CA ALA A 28 -3.24 1.96 15.68
C ALA A 28 -4.53 1.27 15.25
N ILE A 29 -4.65 0.95 13.96
CA ILE A 29 -5.81 0.24 13.41
C ILE A 29 -5.37 -1.12 12.87
N SER A 30 -6.05 -2.17 13.30
CA SER A 30 -5.89 -3.51 12.73
C SER A 30 -6.83 -3.67 11.53
N VAL A 31 -6.31 -3.42 10.33
CA VAL A 31 -7.07 -3.56 9.07
C VAL A 31 -7.45 -5.02 8.86
N ARG A 32 -8.76 -5.32 8.84
CA ARG A 32 -9.28 -6.67 8.58
C ARG A 32 -9.56 -6.95 7.11
N ARG A 33 -9.94 -5.91 6.35
CA ARG A 33 -10.29 -5.98 4.93
C ARG A 33 -9.97 -4.64 4.27
N ALA A 34 -9.56 -4.68 3.01
CA ALA A 34 -9.39 -3.51 2.15
C ALA A 34 -10.01 -3.83 0.77
N GLY A 35 -10.68 -2.85 0.16
CA GLY A 35 -11.17 -2.97 -1.21
C GLY A 35 -10.05 -2.65 -2.21
N ILE A 36 -10.26 -3.03 -3.47
CA ILE A 36 -9.39 -2.63 -4.57
C ILE A 36 -10.15 -1.58 -5.39
N CYS A 37 -9.53 -0.43 -5.60
CA CYS A 37 -10.05 0.64 -6.42
C CYS A 37 -9.39 0.64 -7.81
N GLY A 38 -10.02 1.28 -8.80
CA GLY A 38 -9.39 1.49 -10.12
C GLY A 38 -8.06 2.26 -10.02
N SER A 39 -7.90 3.14 -9.03
CA SER A 39 -6.64 3.85 -8.79
C SER A 39 -5.48 2.93 -8.45
N ASP A 40 -5.73 1.82 -7.75
CA ASP A 40 -4.69 0.83 -7.43
C ASP A 40 -4.20 0.15 -8.70
N MET A 41 -5.11 -0.11 -9.65
CA MET A 41 -4.75 -0.66 -10.97
C MET A 41 -3.95 0.35 -11.80
N HIS A 42 -4.28 1.64 -11.73
CA HIS A 42 -3.48 2.68 -12.38
C HIS A 42 -2.07 2.80 -11.77
N ILE A 43 -1.93 2.61 -10.46
CA ILE A 43 -0.61 2.52 -9.82
C ILE A 43 0.12 1.26 -10.29
N LEU A 44 -0.54 0.10 -10.30
CA LEU A 44 0.08 -1.15 -10.75
C LEU A 44 0.57 -1.04 -12.20
N HIS A 45 -0.18 -0.42 -13.10
CA HIS A 45 0.19 -0.28 -14.52
C HIS A 45 1.09 0.93 -14.82
N GLY A 46 1.48 1.72 -13.83
CA GLY A 46 2.37 2.88 -14.06
C GLY A 46 1.68 4.11 -14.68
N SER A 47 0.35 4.16 -14.71
CA SER A 47 -0.41 5.25 -15.33
C SER A 47 -0.90 6.32 -14.35
N ASN A 48 -0.61 6.19 -13.06
CA ASN A 48 -0.96 7.20 -12.06
C ASN A 48 0.15 8.28 -11.97
N PRO A 49 -0.11 9.54 -12.37
CA PRO A 49 0.92 10.58 -12.45
C PRO A 49 1.37 11.12 -11.08
N PHE A 50 0.72 10.74 -9.98
CA PHE A 50 0.98 11.29 -8.64
C PHE A 50 1.67 10.30 -7.70
N VAL A 51 2.08 9.12 -8.19
CA VAL A 51 2.67 8.07 -7.35
C VAL A 51 4.19 8.05 -7.43
N THR A 52 4.83 7.90 -6.27
CA THR A 52 6.26 7.57 -6.16
C THR A 52 6.38 6.12 -5.71
N TYR A 53 7.19 5.34 -6.43
CA TYR A 53 7.50 3.97 -6.06
C TYR A 53 8.70 3.90 -5.10
N PRO A 54 8.76 2.90 -4.20
CA PRO A 54 7.76 1.87 -3.94
C PRO A 54 6.55 2.42 -3.17
N ARG A 55 5.34 1.88 -3.44
CA ARG A 55 4.09 2.35 -2.82
C ARG A 55 3.30 1.19 -2.21
N ILE A 56 2.91 1.31 -0.93
CA ILE A 56 1.83 0.49 -0.35
C ILE A 56 0.50 1.05 -0.86
N ILE A 57 -0.33 0.19 -1.46
CA ILE A 57 -1.61 0.53 -2.11
C ILE A 57 -2.81 0.14 -1.24
N GLY A 58 -4.00 0.64 -1.60
CA GLY A 58 -5.21 0.62 -0.77
C GLY A 58 -5.66 2.00 -0.31
#